data_AF-E7GCA4-F1
#
_entry.id   AF-E7GCA4-F1
#
_cell.length_a   1.000
_cell.length_b   1.000
_cell.length_c   1.000
_cell.angle_alpha   90.00
_cell.angle_beta   90.00
_cell.angle_gamma   90.00
#
_symmetry.space_group_name_H-M   'P 1'
#
loop_
_entity.id
_entity.type
_entity.pdbx_description
1 polymer ?
#
loop_
_entity_poly.entity_id
_entity_poly.type
_entity_poly.pdbx_seq_one_letter_code
_entity_poly.pdbx_strand_id
1 'polypeptide(L)'
;MKTRQEIITYCLTYQNVYEDYPFSDTNWTCMRHHENHKIFAWIFERNGSIWVNVKGTKGWLDFFREKYKSVVPGYHLSKEHWNSIILDGTVDPKDIEIMIQESYDITLVKRKRK
;
A
#
# COMPACT_ATOMS: atom_id res chain seq x y z
N MET A 1 -13.22 2.09 -3.76
CA MET A 1 -12.37 1.05 -3.17
C MET A 1 -12.65 0.94 -1.68
N LYS A 2 -13.16 -0.20 -1.21
CA LYS A 2 -13.45 -0.47 0.22
C LYS A 2 -13.05 -1.88 0.67
N THR A 3 -12.88 -2.80 -0.26
CA THR A 3 -12.68 -4.22 0.01
C THR A 3 -11.26 -4.67 -0.32
N ARG A 4 -10.82 -5.75 0.32
CA ARG A 4 -9.52 -6.39 0.04
C ARG A 4 -9.38 -6.74 -1.44
N GLN A 5 -10.41 -7.34 -2.03
CA GLN A 5 -10.39 -7.81 -3.42
C GLN A 5 -10.29 -6.66 -4.45
N GLU A 6 -10.83 -5.48 -4.16
CA GLU A 6 -10.63 -4.31 -5.02
C GLU A 6 -9.17 -3.84 -5.01
N ILE A 7 -8.51 -3.83 -3.85
CA ILE A 7 -7.10 -3.42 -3.72
C ILE A 7 -6.17 -4.44 -4.38
N ILE A 8 -6.20 -5.70 -3.93
CA ILE A 8 -6.36 -6.86 -4.83
C ILE A 8 -6.09 -6.65 -6.32
N THR A 9 -7.22 -6.60 -6.99
CA THR A 9 -7.39 -6.46 -8.43
C THR A 9 -6.67 -5.23 -8.96
N TYR A 10 -6.71 -4.09 -8.26
CA TYR A 10 -6.02 -2.88 -8.69
C TYR A 10 -4.49 -3.08 -8.70
N CYS A 11 -3.92 -3.64 -7.64
CA CYS A 11 -2.49 -3.94 -7.57
C CYS A 11 -2.07 -4.90 -8.68
N LEU A 12 -2.88 -5.90 -9.02
CA LEU A 12 -2.60 -6.84 -10.12
C LEU A 12 -2.65 -6.21 -11.53
N THR A 13 -3.07 -4.95 -11.66
CA THR A 13 -2.94 -4.21 -12.94
C THR A 13 -1.52 -3.75 -13.23
N TYR A 14 -0.65 -3.68 -12.21
CA TYR A 14 0.76 -3.35 -12.39
C TYR A 14 1.53 -4.52 -13.01
N GLN A 15 2.59 -4.20 -13.75
CA GLN A 15 3.43 -5.22 -14.37
C GLN A 15 4.34 -5.89 -13.35
N ASN A 16 4.63 -7.18 -13.55
CA ASN A 16 5.60 -7.92 -12.74
C ASN A 16 5.28 -7.90 -11.24
N VAL A 17 4.02 -8.08 -10.86
CA VAL A 17 3.61 -8.21 -9.46
C VAL A 17 2.86 -9.51 -9.18
N TYR A 18 2.87 -9.94 -7.92
CA TYR A 18 2.10 -11.08 -7.44
C TYR A 18 1.58 -10.86 -6.03
N GLU A 19 0.55 -11.63 -5.70
CA GLU A 19 0.02 -11.76 -4.36
C GLU A 19 0.84 -12.77 -3.55
N ASP A 20 1.19 -12.41 -2.32
CA ASP A 20 1.97 -13.23 -1.40
C ASP A 20 1.32 -13.27 0.00
N TYR A 21 1.49 -14.41 0.68
CA TYR A 21 0.93 -14.69 2.00
C TYR A 21 2.03 -15.22 2.93
N PRO A 22 2.99 -14.37 3.33
CA PRO A 22 4.18 -14.82 4.04
C PRO A 22 3.92 -15.14 5.52
N PHE A 23 2.69 -14.99 6.01
CA PHE A 23 2.30 -15.20 7.41
C PHE A 23 1.30 -16.35 7.53
N SER A 24 1.33 -17.02 8.68
CA SER A 24 0.29 -17.99 9.05
C SER A 24 -1.07 -17.33 9.30
N ASP A 25 -1.06 -16.04 9.63
CA ASP A 25 -2.27 -15.24 9.78
C ASP A 25 -2.85 -14.89 8.40
N THR A 26 -4.00 -15.48 8.08
CA THR A 26 -4.74 -15.27 6.83
C THR A 26 -5.29 -13.86 6.69
N ASN A 27 -5.24 -13.05 7.75
CA ASN A 27 -5.62 -11.65 7.68
C ASN A 27 -4.67 -10.84 6.80
N TRP A 28 -3.44 -11.28 6.54
CA TRP A 28 -2.46 -10.49 5.81
C TRP A 28 -2.31 -10.94 4.36
N THR A 29 -2.37 -9.97 3.46
CA THR A 29 -2.02 -10.13 2.05
C THR A 29 -0.93 -9.12 1.69
N CYS A 30 0.12 -9.56 1.02
CA CYS A 30 1.20 -8.70 0.55
C CYS A 30 1.24 -8.66 -0.97
N MET A 31 1.34 -7.46 -1.55
CA MET A 31 1.59 -7.30 -2.99
C MET A 31 3.08 -7.03 -3.21
N ARG A 32 3.71 -7.84 -4.06
CA ARG A 32 5.17 -7.82 -4.29
C ARG A 32 5.53 -7.69 -5.75
N HIS A 33 6.74 -7.17 -5.99
CA HIS A 33 7.40 -7.23 -7.30
C HIS A 33 8.02 -8.60 -7.54
N HIS A 34 7.86 -9.18 -8.72
CA HIS A 34 8.57 -10.38 -9.16
C HIS A 34 10.08 -10.16 -9.26
N GLU A 35 10.54 -8.99 -9.71
CA GLU A 35 11.97 -8.76 -9.99
C GLU A 35 12.85 -8.70 -8.72
N ASN A 36 12.31 -8.19 -7.60
CA ASN A 36 13.10 -7.93 -6.38
C ASN A 36 12.45 -8.40 -5.08
N HIS A 37 11.27 -9.02 -5.17
CA HIS A 37 10.48 -9.54 -4.05
C HIS A 37 10.11 -8.51 -2.96
N LYS A 38 10.30 -7.21 -3.21
CA LYS A 38 9.91 -6.15 -2.27
C LYS A 38 8.39 -6.02 -2.25
N ILE A 39 7.86 -5.79 -1.06
CA ILE A 39 6.45 -5.49 -0.85
C ILE A 39 6.22 -4.00 -1.10
N PHE A 40 5.16 -3.69 -1.84
CA PHE A 40 4.70 -2.31 -2.05
C PHE A 40 3.32 -2.05 -1.45
N ALA A 41 2.52 -3.07 -1.18
CA ALA A 41 1.27 -2.91 -0.44
C ALA A 41 1.07 -4.06 0.56
N TRP A 42 0.67 -3.71 1.78
CA TRP A 42 0.20 -4.67 2.78
C TRP A 42 -1.29 -4.45 3.00
N ILE A 43 -2.10 -5.49 2.83
CA ILE A 43 -3.56 -5.40 2.89
C ILE A 43 -4.03 -6.31 4.02
N PHE A 44 -4.75 -5.75 4.98
CA PHE A 44 -5.21 -6.49 6.16
C PHE A 44 -6.49 -5.87 6.73
N GLU A 45 -7.25 -6.64 7.49
CA GLU A 45 -8.41 -6.15 8.21
C GLU A 45 -8.04 -5.76 9.64
N ARG A 46 -8.58 -4.64 10.11
CA ARG A 46 -8.44 -4.16 11.48
C ARG A 46 -9.63 -3.27 11.85
N ASN A 47 -10.19 -3.49 13.04
CA ASN A 47 -11.30 -2.70 13.58
C ASN A 47 -12.52 -2.64 12.63
N GLY A 48 -12.81 -3.75 11.91
CA GLY A 48 -13.94 -3.84 10.98
C GLY A 48 -13.75 -3.06 9.68
N SER A 49 -12.53 -2.65 9.33
CA SER A 49 -12.20 -2.00 8.06
C SER A 49 -10.95 -2.63 7.44
N ILE A 50 -10.83 -2.56 6.12
CA ILE A 50 -9.60 -2.94 5.42
C ILE A 50 -8.62 -1.79 5.52
N TRP A 51 -7.36 -2.12 5.79
CA TRP A 51 -6.24 -1.20 5.89
C TRP A 51 -5.24 -1.57 4.80
N VAL A 52 -4.62 -0.55 4.21
CA VAL A 52 -3.56 -0.72 3.22
C VAL A 52 -2.33 0.05 3.65
N ASN A 53 -1.23 -0.65 3.94
CA ASN A 53 0.05 0.01 4.15
C ASN A 53 0.75 0.24 2.82
N VAL A 54 1.14 1.49 2.59
CA VAL A 54 1.87 1.95 1.39
C VAL A 54 3.14 2.66 1.82
N LYS A 55 4.19 2.50 1.01
CA LYS A 55 5.47 3.17 1.20
C LYS A 55 5.43 4.52 0.48
N GLY A 56 6.09 5.53 1.03
CA GLY A 56 6.18 6.84 0.40
C GLY A 56 7.42 7.61 0.84
N THR A 57 7.63 8.77 0.22
CA THR A 57 8.61 9.75 0.70
C THR A 57 8.00 10.60 1.82
N LYS A 58 8.82 11.12 2.74
CA LYS A 58 8.35 11.82 3.95
C LYS A 58 7.32 12.91 3.65
N GLY A 59 7.63 13.86 2.76
CA GLY A 59 6.74 14.98 2.45
C GLY A 59 5.41 14.56 1.82
N TRP A 60 5.46 13.52 0.99
CA TRP A 60 4.27 12.97 0.36
C TRP A 60 3.39 12.21 1.38
N LEU A 61 4.00 11.46 2.30
CA LEU A 61 3.27 10.77 3.37
C LEU A 61 2.61 11.77 4.32
N ASP A 62 3.32 12.84 4.67
CA ASP A 62 2.84 13.91 5.54
C ASP A 62 1.64 14.63 4.90
N PHE A 63 1.71 14.95 3.59
CA PHE A 63 0.59 15.53 2.84
C PHE A 63 -0.70 14.72 2.97
N PHE A 64 -0.66 13.39 2.77
CA PHE A 64 -1.87 12.56 2.87
C PHE A 64 -2.41 12.43 4.29
N ARG A 65 -1.53 12.43 5.31
CA ARG A 65 -1.93 12.45 6.73
C ARG A 65 -2.65 13.74 7.10
N GLU A 66 -2.20 14.87 6.55
CA GLU A 66 -2.85 16.17 6.77
C GLU A 66 -4.20 16.24 6.03
N LYS A 67 -4.28 15.67 4.82
CA LYS A 67 -5.48 15.68 3.99
C LYS A 67 -6.59 14.77 4.52
N TYR A 68 -6.23 13.58 5.03
CA TYR A 68 -7.20 12.56 5.46
C TYR A 68 -6.92 12.07 6.88
N LYS A 69 -7.94 12.16 7.75
CA LYS A 69 -7.90 11.53 9.08
C LYS A 69 -7.73 10.01 9.02
N SER A 70 -8.20 9.41 7.93
CA SER A 70 -8.14 7.98 7.66
C SER A 70 -6.83 7.54 6.99
N VAL A 71 -5.84 8.45 6.90
CA VAL A 71 -4.46 8.11 6.58
C VAL A 71 -3.59 8.37 7.80
N VAL A 72 -3.04 7.31 8.36
CA VAL A 72 -2.26 7.35 9.62
C VAL A 72 -0.84 6.82 9.41
N PRO A 73 0.10 7.07 10.34
CA PRO A 73 1.44 6.49 10.25
C PRO A 73 1.40 4.95 10.20
N GLY A 74 2.31 4.35 9.43
CA GLY A 74 2.32 2.92 9.11
C GLY A 74 2.19 1.99 10.32
N TYR A 75 1.12 1.22 10.34
CA TYR A 75 0.86 0.16 11.31
C TYR A 75 1.87 -0.99 11.14
N HIS A 76 2.49 -1.46 12.23
CA HIS A 76 3.65 -2.38 12.26
C HIS A 76 4.92 -1.98 11.47
N LEU A 77 4.88 -0.92 10.65
CA LEU A 77 5.98 -0.49 9.80
C LEU A 77 6.61 0.82 10.29
N SER A 78 7.71 1.25 9.66
CA SER A 78 8.35 2.53 9.97
C SER A 78 7.40 3.69 9.66
N LYS A 79 7.11 4.50 10.68
CA LYS A 79 6.22 5.68 10.58
C LYS A 79 6.83 6.78 9.72
N GLU A 80 8.13 6.74 9.48
CA GLU A 80 8.81 7.68 8.59
C GLU A 80 8.59 7.36 7.11
N HIS A 81 8.42 6.08 6.77
CA HIS A 81 8.43 5.62 5.38
C HIS A 81 7.12 4.99 4.91
N TRP A 82 6.16 4.79 5.82
CA TRP A 82 4.91 4.11 5.53
C TRP A 82 3.71 4.87 6.08
N ASN A 83 2.62 4.83 5.31
CA ASN A 83 1.28 5.19 5.74
C ASN A 83 0.39 3.95 5.77
N SER A 84 -0.61 3.98 6.63
CA SER A 84 -1.76 3.08 6.59
C SER A 84 -2.98 3.87 6.15
N ILE A 85 -3.63 3.39 5.10
CA ILE A 85 -4.89 3.93 4.58
C ILE A 85 -6.02 3.08 5.14
N ILE A 86 -6.96 3.68 5.87
CA ILE A 86 -8.15 3.02 6.38
C ILE A 86 -9.25 3.16 5.33
N LEU A 87 -9.75 2.04 4.79
CA LEU A 87 -10.74 2.01 3.72
C LEU A 87 -12.18 2.13 4.26
N ASP A 88 -12.44 3.19 5.03
CA ASP A 88 -13.77 3.52 5.58
C ASP A 88 -14.67 4.28 4.59
N GLY A 89 -14.14 4.62 3.41
CA GLY A 89 -14.84 5.37 2.37
C GLY A 89 -14.69 6.89 2.45
N THR A 90 -13.85 7.41 3.35
CA THR A 90 -13.56 8.85 3.47
C THR A 90 -12.39 9.30 2.60
N VAL A 91 -11.51 8.38 2.20
CA VAL A 91 -10.42 8.64 1.25
C VAL A 91 -10.93 8.48 -0.18
N ASP A 92 -10.64 9.45 -1.03
CA ASP A 92 -11.02 9.40 -2.44
C ASP A 92 -10.36 8.16 -3.11
N PRO A 93 -11.11 7.32 -3.84
CA PRO A 93 -10.54 6.19 -4.58
C PRO A 93 -9.31 6.54 -5.41
N LYS A 94 -9.32 7.71 -6.08
CA LYS A 94 -8.20 8.16 -6.90
C LYS A 94 -6.95 8.44 -6.07
N ASP A 95 -7.12 8.93 -4.85
CA ASP A 95 -6.00 9.16 -3.94
C ASP A 95 -5.47 7.85 -3.36
N ILE A 96 -6.32 6.85 -3.13
CA ILE A 96 -5.88 5.49 -2.79
C ILE A 96 -5.01 4.92 -3.92
N GLU A 97 -5.47 5.05 -5.16
CA GLU A 97 -4.78 4.60 -6.37
C GLU A 97 -3.41 5.29 -6.53
N ILE A 98 -3.36 6.62 -6.41
CA ILE A 98 -2.12 7.41 -6.41
C ILE A 98 -1.19 6.93 -5.30
N MET A 99 -1.76 6.62 -4.11
CA MET A 99 -0.95 6.23 -2.98
C MET A 99 -0.27 4.87 -3.15
N ILE A 100 -1.00 3.92 -3.73
CA ILE A 100 -0.46 2.61 -4.08
C ILE A 100 0.54 2.72 -5.22
N GLN A 101 0.26 3.55 -6.23
CA GLN A 101 1.14 3.76 -7.38
C GLN A 101 2.52 4.28 -6.95
N GLU A 102 2.56 5.33 -6.13
CA GLU A 102 3.82 5.86 -5.61
C GLU A 102 4.61 4.77 -4.86
N SER A 103 3.93 3.98 -4.02
CA SER A 103 4.56 2.88 -3.30
C SER A 103 5.15 1.82 -4.24
N TYR A 104 4.41 1.45 -5.29
CA TYR A 104 4.89 0.56 -6.34
C TYR A 104 6.15 1.14 -7.01
N ASP A 105 6.10 2.40 -7.45
CA ASP A 105 7.18 3.05 -8.19
C ASP A 105 8.47 3.18 -7.37
N ILE A 106 8.39 3.60 -6.11
CA ILE A 106 9.59 3.78 -5.27
C ILE A 106 10.21 2.46 -4.81
N THR A 107 9.47 1.36 -4.92
CA THR A 107 9.95 0.01 -4.54
C THR A 107 10.44 -0.81 -5.74
N LEU A 108 10.29 -0.32 -6.97
CA LEU A 108 10.87 -0.91 -8.17
C LEU A 108 12.39 -1.04 -8.08
N VAL A 109 12.94 -1.92 -8.91
CA VAL A 109 14.39 -2.01 -9.12
C VAL A 109 14.86 -0.70 -9.78
N LYS A 110 15.78 0.01 -9.14
CA LYS A 110 16.47 1.14 -9.77
C LYS A 110 17.35 0.59 -10.89
N ARG A 111 16.89 0.65 -12.14
CA ARG A 111 17.71 0.32 -13.30
C ARG A 111 18.78 1.40 -13.44
N LYS A 112 20.07 1.01 -13.41
CA LYS A 112 21.15 1.91 -13.81
C LYS A 112 20.95 2.21 -15.30
N ARG A 113 20.85 3.49 -15.66
CA ARG A 113 20.90 3.90 -17.07
C ARG A 113 22.25 3.44 -17.63
N LYS A 114 22.21 2.66 -18.71
CA LYS A 114 23.41 2.31 -19.51
C LYS A 114 23.90 3.51 -20.27
#